data_AF-A0A809QXT5-F1
#
_entry.id   AF-A0A809QXT5-F1
#
_cell.length_a   1.000
_cell.length_b   1.000
_cell.length_c   1.000
_cell.angle_alpha   90.00
_cell.angle_beta   90.00
_cell.angle_gamma   90.00
#
_symmetry.space_group_name_H-M   'P 1'
#
loop_
_entity.id
_entity.type
_entity.pdbx_description
1 polymer ?
#
loop_
_entity_poly.entity_id
_entity_poly.type
_entity_poly.pdbx_seq_one_letter_code
_entity_poly.pdbx_strand_id
1 'polypeptide(L)' 'MADNNDDVPVMQKWLDNPFLLLFLGITIPTVLYIVWGVMEIANIPVAH' A
#
# COMPACT_ATOMS: atom_id res chain seq x y z
N MET A 1 18.22 38.53 -2.11
CA MET A 1 17.24 37.48 -1.79
C MET A 1 17.63 36.24 -2.56
N ALA A 2 18.01 35.15 -1.89
CA ALA A 2 18.21 33.87 -2.57
C ALA A 2 16.82 33.28 -2.84
N ASP A 3 16.52 33.11 -4.11
CA ASP A 3 15.30 32.48 -4.60
C ASP A 3 15.43 30.96 -4.41
N ASN A 4 14.94 30.47 -3.28
CA ASN A 4 14.81 29.04 -3.01
C ASN A 4 13.59 28.52 -3.76
N ASN A 5 13.70 28.41 -5.08
CA ASN A 5 12.83 27.53 -5.87
C ASN A 5 13.19 26.07 -5.50
N ASP A 6 12.86 25.70 -4.26
CA ASP A 6 13.08 24.36 -3.72
C ASP A 6 12.13 23.40 -4.45
N ASP A 7 12.63 22.73 -5.48
CA ASP A 7 11.96 21.61 -6.11
C ASP A 7 11.56 20.61 -5.02
N VAL A 8 10.27 20.63 -4.64
CA VAL A 8 9.75 19.74 -3.60
C VAL A 8 10.08 18.31 -4.01
N PRO A 9 10.90 17.59 -3.23
CA PRO A 9 11.37 16.28 -3.60
C PRO A 9 10.19 15.35 -3.83
N VAL A 10 10.28 14.54 -4.88
CA VAL A 10 9.17 13.70 -5.34
C VAL A 10 8.60 12.87 -4.20
N MET A 11 9.44 12.28 -3.35
CA MET A 11 9.01 11.51 -2.19
C MET A 11 8.11 12.29 -1.22
N GLN A 12 8.38 13.58 -0.98
CA GLN A 12 7.50 14.43 -0.16
C GLN A 12 6.13 14.55 -0.82
N LYS A 13 6.04 14.79 -2.13
CA LYS A 13 4.75 14.84 -2.85
C LYS A 13 3.91 13.55 -2.72
N TRP A 14 4.55 12.38 -2.66
CA TRP A 14 3.83 11.11 -2.45
C TRP A 14 3.34 10.96 -1.00
N LEU A 15 4.19 11.30 -0.02
CA LEU A 15 3.85 11.21 1.41
C LEU A 15 2.90 12.33 1.88
N ASP A 16 2.86 13.46 1.20
CA ASP A 16 1.98 14.58 1.51
C ASP A 16 0.57 14.39 0.92
N ASN A 17 0.35 13.35 0.11
CA ASN A 17 -0.96 13.03 -0.44
C ASN A 17 -1.73 12.06 0.50
N PRO A 18 -2.67 12.56 1.32
CA PRO A 18 -3.38 11.73 2.30
C PRO A 18 -4.22 10.63 1.67
N PHE A 19 -4.76 10.85 0.45
CA PHE A 19 -5.54 9.82 -0.24
C PHE A 19 -4.66 8.70 -0.75
N LEU A 20 -3.43 9.03 -1.19
CA LEU A 20 -2.47 8.03 -1.63
C LEU A 20 -2.00 7.17 -0.47
N LEU A 21 -1.72 7.80 0.68
CA LEU A 21 -1.39 7.09 1.92
C LEU A 21 -2.55 6.23 2.42
N LEU A 22 -3.78 6.74 2.37
CA LEU A 22 -4.97 5.99 2.77
C LEU A 22 -5.24 4.81 1.84
N PHE A 23 -5.10 5.01 0.53
CA PHE A 23 -5.21 3.95 -0.47
C PHE A 23 -4.19 2.85 -0.18
N LEU A 24 -2.92 3.21 -0.07
CA LEU A 24 -1.86 2.24 0.21
C LEU A 24 -2.07 1.53 1.56
N GLY A 25 -2.51 2.27 2.57
CA GLY A 25 -2.79 1.76 3.91
C GLY A 25 -3.94 0.75 3.97
N ILE A 26 -4.92 0.85 3.07
CA ILE A 26 -6.00 -0.14 2.97
C ILE A 26 -5.64 -1.25 1.98
N THR A 27 -5.13 -0.90 0.80
CA THR A 27 -4.83 -1.85 -0.27
C THR A 27 -3.77 -2.86 0.14
N ILE A 28 -2.69 -2.46 0.83
CA ILE A 28 -1.64 -3.39 1.28
C ILE A 28 -2.22 -4.50 2.17
N PRO A 29 -2.83 -4.21 3.33
CA PRO A 29 -3.38 -5.27 4.18
C PRO A 29 -4.50 -6.03 3.50
N THR A 30 -5.37 -5.38 2.71
CA THR A 30 -6.44 -6.07 1.98
C THR A 30 -5.87 -7.13 1.02
N VAL A 31 -4.89 -6.79 0.19
CA VAL A 31 -4.29 -7.75 -0.75
C VAL A 31 -3.55 -8.85 0.02
N LEU A 32 -2.80 -8.50 1.06
CA LEU A 32 -2.11 -9.49 1.90
C LEU A 32 -3.08 -10.50 2.52
N TYR A 33 -4.17 -10.03 3.12
CA TYR A 33 -5.18 -10.91 3.73
C TYR A 33 -5.92 -11.75 2.70
N ILE A 34 -6.22 -11.20 1.51
CA ILE A 34 -6.84 -11.98 0.44
C ILE A 34 -5.91 -13.11 0.01
N VAL A 35 -4.64 -12.79 -0.30
CA VAL A 35 -3.66 -13.80 -0.73
C VAL A 35 -3.46 -14.84 0.36
N TRP A 36 -3.31 -14.42 1.61
CA TRP A 36 -3.18 -15.32 2.75
C TRP A 36 -4.41 -16.22 2.91
N GLY A 37 -5.62 -15.67 2.84
CA GLY A 37 -6.86 -16.45 2.93
C GLY A 37 -7.04 -17.43 1.77
N VAL A 38 -6.65 -17.06 0.56
CA VAL A 38 -6.64 -17.96 -0.60
C VAL A 38 -5.65 -19.11 -0.39
N MET A 39 -4.44 -18.80 0.08
CA MET A 39 -3.43 -19.82 0.41
C MET A 39 -3.92 -20.75 1.52
N GLU A 40 -4.60 -20.23 2.55
CA GLU A 40 -5.20 -21.05 3.62
C GLU A 40 -6.23 -22.03 3.04
N ILE A 41 -7.19 -21.54 2.24
CA ILE A 41 -8.23 -22.37 1.62
C ILE A 41 -7.63 -23.42 0.69
N ALA A 42 -6.63 -23.06 -0.12
CA ALA A 42 -5.98 -23.99 -1.04
C ALA A 42 -5.23 -25.13 -0.34
N ASN A 43 -4.79 -24.91 0.90
CA ASN A 43 -4.10 -25.92 1.71
C ASN A 43 -5.05 -26.77 2.57
N ILE A 44 -6.36 -26.48 2.59
CA ILE A 44 -7.33 -27.34 3.31
C ILE A 44 -7.41 -28.67 2.57
N PRO A 45 -7.03 -29.79 3.22
CA PRO A 45 -7.15 -31.11 2.60
C PRO A 45 -8.64 -31.41 2.39
N VAL A 46 -9.00 -31.70 1.14
CA VAL A 46 -10.34 -32.21 0.83
C VAL A 46 -10.40 -33.62 1.41
N ALA A 47 -11.21 -33.80 2.46
CA ALA A 47 -11.44 -35.12 3.03
C ALA A 47 -12.08 -36.00 1.95
N HIS A 48 -11.31 -36.99 1.50
CA HIS A 48 -11.82 -38.12 0.71
C HIS A 48 -12.45 -39.16 1.63
#